data_AF-A0A820RD17-F1
#
_entry.id   AF-A0A820RD17-F1
#
_cell.length_a   1.000
_cell.length_b   1.000
_cell.length_c   1.000
_cell.angle_alpha   90.00
_cell.angle_beta   90.00
_cell.angle_gamma   90.00
#
_symmetry.space_group_name_H-M   'P 1'
#
loop_
_entity.id
_entity.type
_entity.pdbx_description
1 polymer ?
#
loop_
_entity_poly.entity_id
_entity_poly.type
_entity_poly.pdbx_seq_one_letter_code
_entity_poly.pdbx_strand_id
1 'polypeptide(L)'
;MFSFSSTRGACYFYGQISNSTSMWQPIDLTNKVNSVLIDNGTLRFNFSAWLGGTDNQDGCASVFLTFISQTSQMIGSYIRIGPALVTNRGNITSLIFEQANGFVSVGTRSMTLLVTMALLMTSPSFCISNQ
;
A
#
# COMPACT_ATOMS: atom_id res chain seq x y z
N MET A 1 23.99 -11.20 -20.33
CA MET A 1 22.84 -10.40 -20.79
C MET A 1 21.92 -10.22 -19.59
N PHE A 2 21.92 -9.06 -18.95
CA PHE A 2 21.07 -8.81 -17.77
C PHE A 2 19.67 -8.41 -18.26
N SER A 3 18.69 -9.29 -18.07
CA SER A 3 17.30 -8.95 -18.32
C SER A 3 16.78 -8.10 -17.16
N PHE A 4 16.60 -6.80 -17.37
CA PHE A 4 15.75 -6.01 -16.49
C PHE A 4 14.29 -6.38 -16.79
N SER A 5 13.79 -7.41 -16.11
CA SER A 5 12.36 -7.43 -15.79
C SER A 5 12.14 -6.18 -14.94
N SER A 6 11.55 -5.14 -15.54
CA SER A 6 11.21 -3.93 -14.79
C SER A 6 10.32 -4.36 -13.62
N THR A 7 10.78 -4.14 -12.38
CA THR A 7 10.06 -4.47 -11.14
C THR A 7 8.83 -3.58 -10.91
N ARG A 8 8.36 -2.88 -11.95
CA ARG A 8 7.16 -2.03 -11.99
C ARG A 8 6.62 -1.90 -13.42
N GLY A 9 5.33 -1.60 -13.54
CA GLY A 9 4.68 -1.33 -14.83
C GLY A 9 5.19 -0.05 -15.51
N ALA A 10 4.87 0.10 -16.80
CA ALA A 10 5.23 1.29 -17.59
C ALA A 10 4.31 2.50 -17.32
N CYS A 11 3.20 2.29 -16.62
CA CYS A 11 2.22 3.32 -16.23
C CYS A 11 2.08 3.35 -14.72
N TYR A 12 1.77 4.52 -14.17
CA TYR A 12 1.48 4.70 -12.75
C TYR A 12 0.15 5.41 -12.54
N PHE A 13 -0.51 5.09 -11.44
CA PHE A 13 -1.64 5.86 -10.96
C PHE A 13 -1.11 7.18 -10.40
N TYR A 14 -1.74 8.30 -10.76
CA TYR A 14 -1.34 9.62 -10.30
C TYR A 14 -2.55 10.36 -9.70
N GLY A 15 -2.28 11.16 -8.67
CA GLY A 15 -3.27 11.99 -8.01
C GLY A 15 -3.44 13.33 -8.72
N GLN A 16 -4.58 13.96 -8.47
CA GLN A 16 -4.82 15.35 -8.85
C GLN A 16 -4.41 16.30 -7.71
N ILE A 17 -4.35 17.60 -8.01
CA ILE A 17 -4.19 18.67 -7.01
C ILE A 17 -5.52 18.84 -6.26
N SER A 18 -5.90 17.86 -5.44
CA SER A 18 -7.11 17.88 -4.62
C SER A 18 -6.85 17.30 -3.22
N ASN A 19 -7.86 17.28 -2.36
CA ASN A 19 -7.73 16.87 -0.96
C ASN A 19 -7.15 15.46 -0.81
N SER A 20 -7.68 14.49 -1.56
CA SER A 20 -7.08 13.18 -1.71
C SER A 20 -7.58 12.49 -2.99
N THR A 21 -6.72 11.66 -3.56
CA THR A 21 -7.07 10.73 -4.64
C THR A 21 -6.78 9.32 -4.17
N SER A 22 -7.74 8.42 -4.36
CA SER A 22 -7.65 7.06 -3.83
C SER A 22 -8.06 6.02 -4.86
N MET A 23 -7.43 4.85 -4.77
CA MET A 23 -7.79 3.66 -5.53
C MET A 23 -7.77 2.47 -4.57
N TRP A 24 -8.71 1.55 -4.71
CA TRP A 24 -8.73 0.35 -3.91
C TRP A 24 -8.87 -0.90 -4.77
N GLN A 25 -8.34 -2.01 -4.27
CA GLN A 25 -8.42 -3.31 -4.92
C GLN A 25 -8.73 -4.38 -3.87
N PRO A 26 -9.84 -5.13 -4.02
CA PRO A 26 -10.07 -6.31 -3.21
C PRO A 26 -9.25 -7.48 -3.78
N ILE A 27 -8.74 -8.31 -2.88
CA ILE A 27 -8.00 -9.53 -3.20
C ILE A 27 -8.71 -10.68 -2.49
N ASP A 28 -9.34 -11.55 -3.25
CA ASP A 28 -9.90 -12.79 -2.73
C ASP A 28 -8.80 -13.84 -2.59
N LEU A 29 -8.68 -14.44 -1.41
CA LEU A 29 -7.70 -15.50 -1.13
C LEU A 29 -8.25 -16.90 -1.45
N THR A 30 -9.54 -17.03 -1.74
CA THR A 30 -10.18 -18.30 -2.06
C THR A 30 -9.48 -18.95 -3.25
N ASN A 31 -9.06 -20.20 -3.06
CA ASN A 31 -8.28 -20.98 -4.04
C ASN A 31 -6.94 -20.36 -4.47
N LYS A 32 -6.46 -19.29 -3.81
CA LYS A 32 -5.13 -18.68 -4.07
C LYS A 32 -4.08 -19.15 -3.08
N VAL A 33 -4.50 -19.47 -1.86
CA VAL A 33 -3.65 -19.95 -0.78
C VAL A 33 -4.38 -21.03 0.02
N ASN A 34 -3.63 -21.90 0.68
CA ASN A 34 -4.21 -22.89 1.59
C ASN A 34 -4.70 -22.19 2.87
N SER A 35 -6.01 -22.22 3.13
CA SER A 35 -6.62 -21.55 4.29
C SER A 35 -6.10 -22.09 5.62
N VAL A 36 -5.65 -23.35 5.69
CA VAL A 36 -5.05 -23.93 6.90
C VAL A 36 -3.78 -23.17 7.32
N LEU A 37 -3.01 -22.66 6.36
CA LEU A 37 -1.81 -21.86 6.67
C LEU A 37 -2.17 -20.50 7.28
N ILE A 38 -3.27 -19.90 6.83
CA ILE A 38 -3.82 -18.66 7.41
C ILE A 38 -4.33 -18.94 8.81
N ASP A 39 -5.15 -19.98 8.96
CA ASP A 39 -5.86 -20.28 10.21
C ASP A 39 -4.89 -20.73 11.33
N ASN A 40 -3.76 -21.35 10.97
CA ASN A 40 -2.68 -21.67 11.90
C ASN A 40 -1.68 -20.51 12.11
N GLY A 41 -1.86 -19.35 11.45
CA GLY A 41 -1.00 -18.18 11.61
C GLY A 41 0.41 -18.32 11.02
N THR A 42 0.59 -19.19 10.02
CA THR A 42 1.90 -19.50 9.43
C THR A 42 2.12 -18.87 8.07
N LEU A 43 1.06 -18.39 7.40
CA LEU A 43 1.17 -17.74 6.10
C LEU A 43 1.84 -16.37 6.23
N ARG A 44 2.95 -16.17 5.53
CA ARG A 44 3.67 -14.89 5.46
C ARG A 44 3.22 -14.07 4.25
N PHE A 45 3.31 -12.75 4.36
CA PHE A 45 3.17 -11.85 3.22
C PHE A 45 4.43 -10.99 3.04
N ASN A 46 4.68 -10.60 1.80
CA ASN A 46 5.55 -9.47 1.43
C ASN A 46 4.66 -8.44 0.76
N PHE A 47 4.64 -7.22 1.30
CA PHE A 47 3.81 -6.13 0.81
C PHE A 47 4.72 -4.97 0.43
N SER A 48 4.73 -4.61 -0.84
CA SER A 48 5.63 -3.57 -1.35
C SER A 48 4.96 -2.71 -2.41
N ALA A 49 5.47 -1.50 -2.58
CA ALA A 49 5.03 -0.58 -3.61
C ALA A 49 6.14 0.40 -3.99
N TRP A 50 6.01 0.96 -5.21
CA TRP A 50 6.76 2.12 -5.65
C TRP A 50 5.86 3.35 -5.46
N LEU A 51 6.22 4.23 -4.53
CA LEU A 51 5.40 5.35 -4.09
C LEU A 51 6.10 6.68 -4.31
N GLY A 52 5.36 7.73 -4.63
CA GLY A 52 5.98 9.04 -4.79
C GLY A 52 5.04 10.12 -5.26
N GLY A 53 5.54 11.02 -6.08
CA GLY A 53 4.84 12.21 -6.52
C GLY A 53 5.62 13.00 -7.55
N THR A 54 5.07 14.15 -7.91
CA THR A 54 5.58 15.01 -8.99
C THR A 54 6.32 16.21 -8.41
N ASP A 55 7.49 16.51 -8.96
CA ASP A 55 8.34 17.66 -8.66
C ASP A 55 8.47 17.94 -7.15
N ASN A 56 8.29 19.19 -6.75
CA ASN A 56 8.35 19.65 -5.37
C ASN A 56 6.97 19.76 -4.69
N GLN A 57 5.94 19.09 -5.23
CA GLN A 57 4.60 19.12 -4.63
C GLN A 57 4.63 18.53 -3.22
N ASP A 58 4.15 19.31 -2.24
CA ASP A 58 4.13 18.95 -0.83
C ASP A 58 2.95 18.03 -0.52
N GLY A 59 3.12 16.77 -0.90
CA GLY A 59 2.16 15.71 -0.69
C GLY A 59 2.84 14.39 -0.43
N CYS A 60 2.01 13.37 -0.27
CA CYS A 60 2.45 12.01 0.01
C CYS A 60 1.65 10.98 -0.76
N ALA A 61 2.26 9.81 -0.98
CA ALA A 61 1.59 8.59 -1.39
C ALA A 61 1.76 7.50 -0.32
N SER A 62 0.67 6.79 -0.01
CA SER A 62 0.67 5.66 0.93
C SER A 62 -0.14 4.50 0.38
N VAL A 63 0.17 3.28 0.84
CA VAL A 63 -0.68 2.11 0.60
C VAL A 63 -0.98 1.42 1.92
N PHE A 64 -2.23 1.01 2.05
CA PHE A 64 -2.79 0.34 3.20
C PHE A 64 -3.23 -1.06 2.78
N LEU A 65 -2.87 -2.06 3.56
CA LEU A 65 -3.31 -3.43 3.46
C LEU A 65 -4.20 -3.75 4.66
N THR A 66 -5.45 -4.11 4.40
CA THR A 66 -6.40 -4.52 5.44
C THR A 66 -6.77 -5.99 5.26
N PHE A 67 -6.67 -6.76 6.33
CA PHE A 67 -7.14 -8.14 6.36
C PHE A 67 -8.63 -8.21 6.69
N ILE A 68 -9.38 -8.99 5.92
CA ILE A 68 -10.84 -9.09 6.01
C ILE A 68 -11.25 -10.55 6.24
N SER A 69 -12.14 -10.75 7.21
CA SER A 69 -12.70 -12.06 7.57
C SER A 69 -13.75 -12.53 6.56
N GLN A 70 -14.22 -13.78 6.72
CA GLN A 70 -15.34 -14.31 5.94
C GLN A 70 -16.66 -13.52 6.13
N THR A 71 -16.81 -12.83 7.26
CA THR A 71 -17.98 -12.00 7.58
C THR A 71 -17.81 -10.54 7.15
N SER A 72 -16.84 -10.26 6.27
CA SER A 72 -16.49 -8.91 5.79
C SER A 72 -16.08 -7.95 6.90
N GLN A 73 -15.57 -8.47 8.02
CA GLN A 73 -15.05 -7.66 9.13
C GLN A 73 -13.55 -7.48 9.00
N MET A 74 -13.05 -6.29 9.35
CA MET A 74 -11.63 -6.03 9.46
C MET A 74 -11.02 -6.82 10.63
N ILE A 75 -9.87 -7.45 10.39
CA ILE A 75 -9.13 -8.20 11.41
C ILE A 75 -7.89 -7.41 11.81
N GLY A 76 -7.84 -6.96 13.06
CA GLY A 76 -6.73 -6.18 13.60
C GLY A 76 -6.59 -4.80 12.93
N SER A 77 -5.39 -4.23 13.02
CA SER A 77 -5.04 -2.96 12.37
C SER A 77 -4.58 -3.19 10.93
N TYR A 78 -4.73 -2.18 10.08
CA TYR A 78 -4.15 -2.20 8.73
C TYR A 78 -2.63 -2.11 8.81
N ILE A 79 -1.98 -2.59 7.76
CA ILE A 79 -0.53 -2.45 7.55
C ILE A 79 -0.32 -1.34 6.53
N ARG A 80 0.59 -0.41 6.81
CA ARG A 80 0.85 0.75 5.96
C ARG A 80 2.29 0.75 5.47
N ILE A 81 2.48 1.04 4.18
CA ILE A 81 3.76 1.43 3.59
C ILE A 81 3.64 2.86 3.04
N GLY A 82 4.69 3.66 3.20
CA GLY A 82 4.64 5.12 3.07
C GLY A 82 4.51 5.85 4.42
N PRO A 83 4.40 7.19 4.44
CA PRO A 83 4.15 8.04 3.28
C PRO A 83 5.43 8.32 2.51
N ALA A 84 5.37 8.25 1.18
CA ALA A 84 6.45 8.78 0.35
C ALA A 84 6.31 10.31 0.26
N LEU A 85 7.02 11.04 1.11
CA LEU A 85 7.00 12.50 1.15
C LEU A 85 7.89 13.11 0.06
N VAL A 86 7.66 14.37 -0.27
CA VAL A 86 8.50 15.16 -1.18
C VAL A 86 9.97 15.18 -0.75
N THR A 87 10.24 15.20 0.56
CA THR A 87 11.59 15.17 1.12
C THR A 87 12.27 13.81 0.92
N ASN A 88 11.54 12.70 1.06
CA ASN A 88 12.06 11.36 0.76
C ASN A 88 12.45 11.22 -0.73
N ARG A 89 11.77 11.97 -1.61
CA ARG A 89 12.03 12.00 -3.06
C ARG A 89 13.17 12.94 -3.47
N GLY A 90 13.69 13.78 -2.57
CA GLY A 90 14.68 14.81 -2.91
C GLY A 90 14.11 15.97 -3.76
N ASN A 91 12.82 16.29 -3.62
CA ASN A 91 12.13 17.37 -4.35
C ASN A 91 12.10 17.20 -5.88
N ILE A 92 12.13 15.96 -6.37
CA ILE A 92 12.03 15.62 -7.80
C ILE A 92 10.91 14.62 -8.07
N THR A 93 10.40 14.58 -9.29
CA THR A 93 9.51 13.51 -9.74
C THR A 93 10.21 12.16 -9.63
N SER A 94 9.79 11.32 -8.69
CA SER A 94 10.38 10.00 -8.46
C SER A 94 9.42 9.09 -7.71
N LEU A 95 9.67 7.78 -7.83
CA LEU A 95 9.05 6.76 -7.01
C LEU A 95 10.13 6.08 -6.16
N ILE A 96 9.89 5.97 -4.86
CA ILE A 96 10.72 5.23 -3.91
C ILE A 96 10.10 3.87 -3.62
N PHE A 97 10.93 2.85 -3.47
CA PHE A 97 10.48 1.51 -3.11
C PHE A 97 10.30 1.42 -1.60
N GLU A 98 9.12 1.00 -1.17
CA GLU A 98 8.76 0.78 0.23
C GLU A 98 8.21 -0.63 0.39
N GLN A 99 8.49 -1.26 1.54
CA GLN A 99 7.99 -2.60 1.82
C GLN A 99 7.76 -2.86 3.31
N ALA A 100 6.82 -3.76 3.58
CA ALA A 100 6.55 -4.35 4.87
C ALA A 100 6.42 -5.87 4.73
N ASN A 101 6.75 -6.60 5.79
CA ASN A 101 6.65 -8.04 5.85
C ASN A 101 5.95 -8.45 7.14
N GLY A 102 5.28 -9.59 7.13
CA GLY A 102 4.62 -10.09 8.32
C GLY A 102 3.88 -11.39 8.08
N PHE A 103 2.94 -11.68 8.98
CA PHE A 103 2.02 -12.80 8.86
C PHE A 103 0.64 -12.29 8.48
N VAL A 104 -0.06 -13.05 7.64
CA VAL A 104 -1.47 -12.80 7.38
C VAL A 104 -2.24 -13.09 8.67
N SER A 105 -3.10 -12.17 9.09
CA SER A 105 -3.89 -12.36 10.31
C SER A 105 -4.75 -13.63 10.22
N VAL A 106 -4.81 -14.40 11.31
CA VAL A 106 -5.65 -15.60 11.42
C VAL A 106 -7.11 -15.28 11.08
N GLY A 107 -7.76 -16.16 10.31
CA GLY A 107 -9.16 -16.00 9.90
C GLY A 107 -9.38 -15.10 8.68
N THR A 108 -8.32 -14.56 8.07
CA THR A 108 -8.41 -13.78 6.82
C THR A 108 -8.95 -14.64 5.67
N ARG A 109 -9.86 -14.08 4.88
CA ARG A 109 -10.39 -14.68 3.64
C ARG A 109 -10.29 -13.75 2.43
N SER A 110 -10.24 -12.45 2.66
CA SER A 110 -9.91 -11.48 1.63
C SER A 110 -9.04 -10.37 2.21
N MET A 111 -8.46 -9.57 1.31
CA MET A 111 -7.67 -8.39 1.68
C MET A 111 -8.15 -7.21 0.84
N THR A 112 -8.02 -6.01 1.39
CA THR A 112 -8.23 -4.78 0.63
C THR A 112 -6.94 -3.99 0.61
N LEU A 113 -6.47 -3.67 -0.59
CA LEU A 113 -5.45 -2.66 -0.79
C LEU A 113 -6.15 -1.32 -1.01
N LEU A 114 -5.66 -0.28 -0.33
CA LEU A 114 -6.05 1.11 -0.56
C LEU A 114 -4.80 1.92 -0.82
N VAL A 115 -4.71 2.53 -1.99
CA VAL A 115 -3.71 3.54 -2.32
C VAL A 115 -4.31 4.90 -2.06
N THR A 116 -3.58 5.78 -1.38
CA THR A 116 -3.95 7.19 -1.21
C THR A 116 -2.83 8.10 -1.66
N MET A 117 -3.21 9.20 -2.30
CA MET A 117 -2.35 10.35 -2.57
C MET A 117 -3.03 11.58 -2.00
N ALA A 118 -2.29 12.36 -1.24
CA ALA A 118 -2.83 13.51 -0.52
C ALA A 118 -1.83 14.67 -0.54
N LEU A 119 -2.34 15.89 -0.57
CA LEU A 119 -1.55 17.08 -0.28
C LEU A 119 -1.44 17.23 1.24
N LEU A 120 -0.25 17.58 1.72
CA LEU A 120 0.02 17.67 3.16
C LEU A 120 -0.88 18.71 3.84
N MET A 121 -1.14 19.83 3.17
CA MET A 121 -1.94 20.94 3.70
C MET A 121 -3.44 20.65 3.82
N THR A 122 -4.01 19.77 2.99
CA THR A 122 -5.46 19.51 2.97
C THR A 122 -5.84 18.16 3.57
N SER A 123 -4.90 17.22 3.69
CA SER A 123 -5.17 15.90 4.29
C SER A 123 -3.92 15.33 4.99
N PRO A 124 -3.45 16.01 6.06
CA PRO A 124 -2.21 15.66 6.74
C PRO A 124 -2.23 14.27 7.38
N SER A 125 -3.41 13.76 7.76
CA SER A 125 -3.57 12.43 8.35
C SER A 125 -3.09 11.29 7.45
N PHE A 126 -3.08 11.46 6.12
CA PHE A 126 -2.51 10.48 5.20
C PHE A 126 -0.98 10.61 5.05
N CYS A 127 -0.42 11.76 5.41
CA CYS A 127 0.99 12.11 5.22
C CYS A 127 1.82 12.09 6.51
N ILE A 128 1.20 11.99 7.68
CA ILE A 128 1.88 11.65 8.92
C ILE A 128 2.01 10.13 9.04
N SER A 129 3.14 9.61 9.52
CA SER A 129 3.18 8.21 9.94
C SER A 129 2.38 8.09 11.24
N ASN A 130 1.30 7.32 11.24
CA ASN A 130 0.71 6.90 12.50
C ASN A 130 1.78 6.12 13.29
N GLN A 131 2.03 6.56 14.52
CA GLN A 131 2.76 5.77 15.51
C GLN A 131 2.02 4.46 15.79
#